data_AF-A0A971HWF4-F1
#
_entry.id   AF-A0A971HWF4-F1
#
_cell.length_a   1.000
_cell.length_b   1.000
_cell.length_c   1.000
_cell.angle_alpha   90.00
_cell.angle_beta   90.00
_cell.angle_gamma   90.00
#
_symmetry.space_group_name_H-M   'P 1'
#
loop_
_entity.id
_entity.type
_entity.pdbx_description
1 polymer ?
#
loop_
_entity_poly.entity_id
_entity_poly.type
_entity_poly.pdbx_seq_one_letter_code
_entity_poly.pdbx_strand_id
1 'polypeptide(L)'
;MSSNWLVLKQESFVRDVLRDFCQIASALEKHFVDFDTSGELSFHFFDDLLGSSTSQGLLWRLKDTAHLLFRNDTRSNHTVLGEYLDWALGYIFHECIKLKEDAYQQMNYKPRFRQLQKNSRLSPEDQYIATELYSVIEQTSESIAREVQRVRFILFHCKRMFILYLPLHADNSLLARYLYANSNVVQSVFKGLYNDLMESLYPQSLEKMFFLAAESLEEGGWYSEAQRARTLLHPSSK
;
A
#
# COMPACT_ATOMS: atom_id res chain seq x y z
N MET A 1 23.65 -6.85 -12.01
CA MET A 1 23.11 -8.07 -11.35
C MET A 1 22.62 -9.00 -12.45
N SER A 2 22.91 -10.31 -12.40
CA SER A 2 22.55 -11.20 -13.52
C SER A 2 21.04 -11.38 -13.64
N SER A 3 20.51 -11.39 -14.86
CA SER A 3 19.08 -11.62 -15.18
C SER A 3 18.53 -12.90 -14.54
N ASN A 4 19.36 -13.93 -14.38
CA ASN A 4 18.97 -15.21 -13.79
C ASN A 4 18.52 -15.10 -12.33
N TRP A 5 19.10 -14.19 -11.54
CA TRP A 5 18.71 -13.97 -10.14
C TRP A 5 17.27 -13.43 -10.03
N LEU A 6 16.92 -12.47 -10.90
CA LEU A 6 15.61 -11.83 -10.92
C LEU A 6 14.51 -12.84 -11.29
N VAL A 7 14.78 -13.70 -12.28
CA VAL A 7 13.87 -14.78 -12.70
C VAL A 7 13.62 -15.77 -11.55
N LEU A 8 14.66 -16.14 -10.80
CA LEU A 8 14.54 -17.07 -9.66
C LEU A 8 13.76 -16.48 -8.46
N LYS A 9 13.60 -15.16 -8.40
CA LYS A 9 12.90 -14.47 -7.29
C LYS A 9 11.56 -13.88 -7.68
N GLN A 10 11.17 -13.96 -8.95
CA GLN A 10 9.95 -13.35 -9.45
C GLN A 10 8.72 -13.72 -8.61
N GLU A 11 8.55 -15.00 -8.27
CA GLU A 11 7.41 -15.47 -7.47
C GLU A 11 7.38 -14.84 -6.07
N SER A 12 8.54 -14.71 -5.43
CA SER A 12 8.65 -14.04 -4.14
C SER A 12 8.33 -12.56 -4.24
N PHE A 13 8.75 -11.89 -5.31
CA PHE A 13 8.44 -10.47 -5.53
C PHE A 13 6.97 -10.22 -5.81
N VAL A 14 6.30 -11.05 -6.61
CA VAL A 14 4.84 -10.96 -6.84
C VAL A 14 4.10 -11.05 -5.51
N ARG A 15 4.45 -12.05 -4.69
CA ARG A 15 3.88 -12.21 -3.33
C ARG A 15 4.20 -11.01 -2.45
N ASP A 16 5.44 -10.55 -2.42
CA ASP A 16 5.90 -9.44 -1.58
C ASP A 16 5.21 -8.12 -1.95
N VAL A 17 5.09 -7.81 -3.24
CA VAL A 17 4.39 -6.61 -3.73
C VAL A 17 2.92 -6.63 -3.30
N LEU A 18 2.21 -7.75 -3.47
CA LEU A 18 0.82 -7.83 -3.02
C LEU A 18 0.70 -7.72 -1.49
N ARG A 19 1.57 -8.41 -0.74
CA ARG A 19 1.60 -8.36 0.72
C ARG A 19 1.78 -6.94 1.22
N ASP A 20 2.82 -6.28 0.75
CA ASP A 20 3.19 -4.95 1.21
C ASP A 20 2.13 -3.94 0.76
N PHE A 21 1.56 -4.08 -0.45
CA PHE A 21 0.42 -3.29 -0.89
C PHE A 21 -0.78 -3.43 0.05
N CYS A 22 -1.18 -4.65 0.43
CA CYS A 22 -2.30 -4.86 1.35
C CYS A 22 -2.05 -4.21 2.71
N GLN A 23 -0.83 -4.35 3.26
CA GLN A 23 -0.46 -3.74 4.53
C GLN A 23 -0.50 -2.21 4.46
N ILE A 24 0.05 -1.62 3.40
CA ILE A 24 0.06 -0.16 3.19
C ILE A 24 -1.34 0.36 2.94
N ALA A 25 -2.13 -0.27 2.08
CA ALA A 25 -3.49 0.14 1.77
C ALA A 25 -4.37 0.12 3.03
N SER A 26 -4.22 -0.90 3.88
CA SER A 26 -4.93 -0.98 5.16
C SER A 26 -4.47 0.11 6.14
N ALA A 27 -3.16 0.34 6.26
CA ALA A 27 -2.61 1.36 7.15
C ALA A 27 -2.99 2.78 6.73
N LEU A 28 -2.90 3.09 5.44
CA LEU A 28 -3.30 4.37 4.87
C LEU A 28 -4.78 4.62 5.03
N GLU A 29 -5.64 3.63 4.70
CA GLU A 29 -7.09 3.83 4.84
C GLU A 29 -7.48 4.07 6.29
N LYS A 30 -6.91 3.31 7.23
CA LYS A 30 -7.14 3.56 8.66
C LYS A 30 -6.75 5.00 9.04
N HIS A 31 -5.57 5.44 8.63
CA HIS A 31 -5.10 6.80 8.93
C HIS A 31 -5.97 7.88 8.25
N PHE A 32 -6.44 7.64 7.03
CA PHE A 32 -7.29 8.57 6.32
C PHE A 32 -8.72 8.65 6.87
N VAL A 33 -9.24 7.57 7.45
CA VAL A 33 -10.51 7.62 8.21
C VAL A 33 -10.37 8.50 9.45
N ASP A 34 -9.24 8.39 10.16
CA ASP A 34 -8.95 9.28 11.30
C ASP A 34 -8.82 10.74 10.85
N PHE A 35 -8.19 10.98 9.68
CA PHE A 35 -8.12 12.30 9.05
C PHE A 35 -9.49 12.84 8.67
N ASP A 36 -10.38 12.03 8.08
CA ASP A 36 -11.73 12.50 7.69
C ASP A 36 -12.53 13.02 8.89
N THR A 37 -12.22 12.51 10.10
CA THR A 37 -12.87 12.92 11.35
C THR A 37 -12.18 14.12 12.01
N SER A 38 -10.85 14.15 12.01
CA SER A 38 -10.04 15.14 12.76
C SER A 38 -9.55 16.32 11.93
N GLY A 39 -9.43 16.16 10.61
CA GLY A 39 -8.77 17.11 9.71
C GLY A 39 -7.25 17.18 9.86
N GLU A 40 -6.64 16.28 10.64
CA GLU A 40 -5.21 16.30 10.96
C GLU A 40 -4.53 14.99 10.53
N LEU A 41 -3.32 15.12 9.99
CA LEU A 41 -2.46 13.98 9.66
C LEU A 41 -1.31 13.85 10.65
N SER A 42 -0.89 12.61 10.89
CA SER A 42 0.24 12.33 11.77
C SER A 42 1.54 12.32 10.98
N PHE A 43 2.44 13.25 11.31
CA PHE A 43 3.81 13.24 10.77
C PHE A 43 4.51 11.91 11.02
N HIS A 44 4.43 11.39 12.26
CA HIS A 44 5.11 10.15 12.66
C HIS A 44 4.61 8.94 11.87
N PHE A 45 3.30 8.89 11.56
CA PHE A 45 2.76 7.82 10.73
C PHE A 45 3.43 7.77 9.36
N PHE A 46 3.56 8.90 8.67
CA PHE A 46 4.21 8.93 7.36
C PHE A 46 5.73 8.76 7.45
N ASP A 47 6.35 9.26 8.50
CA ASP A 47 7.79 9.08 8.73
C ASP A 47 8.15 7.60 8.93
N ASP A 48 7.35 6.85 9.70
CA ASP A 48 7.52 5.40 9.86
C ASP A 48 7.20 4.63 8.57
N LEU A 49 6.12 5.02 7.87
CA LEU A 49 5.67 4.35 6.64
C LEU A 49 6.70 4.47 5.50
N LEU A 50 7.34 5.63 5.37
CA LEU A 50 8.35 5.92 4.35
C LEU A 50 9.76 5.53 4.80
N GLY A 51 10.06 5.72 6.08
CA GLY A 51 11.40 5.62 6.65
C GLY A 51 12.37 6.64 6.05
N SER A 52 13.66 6.27 6.07
CA SER A 52 14.76 7.05 5.50
C SER A 52 15.52 6.25 4.45
N SER A 53 16.43 6.90 3.73
CA SER A 53 17.32 6.21 2.78
C SER A 53 18.21 5.15 3.45
N THR A 54 18.52 5.30 4.73
CA THR A 54 19.33 4.36 5.53
C THR A 54 18.50 3.32 6.28
N SER A 55 17.21 3.55 6.45
CA SER A 55 16.26 2.63 7.10
C SER A 55 14.91 2.74 6.41
N GLN A 56 14.74 2.00 5.32
CA GLN A 56 13.58 2.08 4.45
C GLN A 56 12.29 1.63 5.16
N GLY A 57 11.26 2.45 5.09
CA GLY A 57 9.92 2.10 5.54
C GLY A 57 9.22 1.11 4.60
N LEU A 58 8.04 0.65 5.01
CA LEU A 58 7.28 -0.35 4.24
C LEU A 58 6.91 0.14 2.83
N LEU A 59 6.50 1.40 2.68
CA LEU A 59 6.10 1.96 1.38
C LEU A 59 7.31 2.16 0.45
N TRP A 60 8.48 2.46 1.01
CA TRP A 60 9.72 2.48 0.23
C TRP A 60 10.04 1.08 -0.31
N ARG A 61 10.02 0.06 0.55
CA ARG A 61 10.28 -1.33 0.15
C ARG A 61 9.29 -1.83 -0.90
N LEU A 62 8.00 -1.49 -0.78
CA LEU A 62 7.01 -1.80 -1.81
C LEU A 62 7.41 -1.18 -3.15
N LYS A 63 7.72 0.12 -3.17
CA LYS A 63 8.09 0.84 -4.40
C LYS A 63 9.36 0.27 -5.04
N ASP A 64 10.39 -0.04 -4.26
CA ASP A 64 11.62 -0.63 -4.80
C ASP A 64 11.40 -2.08 -5.29
N THR A 65 10.59 -2.88 -4.59
CA THR A 65 10.25 -4.24 -5.02
C THR A 65 9.40 -4.23 -6.29
N ALA A 66 8.46 -3.29 -6.42
CA ALA A 66 7.67 -3.08 -7.63
C ALA A 66 8.56 -2.69 -8.82
N HIS A 67 9.51 -1.77 -8.63
CA HIS A 67 10.48 -1.42 -9.68
C HIS A 67 11.27 -2.63 -10.14
N LEU A 68 11.73 -3.47 -9.21
CA LEU A 68 12.47 -4.69 -9.54
C LEU A 68 11.59 -5.69 -10.30
N LEU A 69 10.35 -5.89 -9.86
CA LEU A 69 9.42 -6.84 -10.47
C LEU A 69 8.98 -6.41 -11.87
N PHE A 70 8.43 -5.20 -12.00
CA PHE A 70 7.72 -4.80 -13.22
C PHE A 70 8.64 -4.32 -14.33
N ARG A 71 9.81 -3.74 -14.02
CA ARG A 71 10.78 -3.27 -15.04
C ARG A 71 11.69 -4.37 -15.55
N ASN A 72 11.83 -5.47 -14.82
CA ASN A 72 12.68 -6.61 -15.20
C ASN A 72 11.88 -7.88 -15.50
N ASP A 73 10.57 -7.77 -15.75
CA ASP A 73 9.77 -8.93 -16.13
C ASP A 73 10.15 -9.40 -17.54
N THR A 74 11.15 -10.29 -17.59
CA THR A 74 11.72 -10.82 -18.83
C THR A 74 10.90 -11.94 -19.45
N ARG A 75 9.80 -12.39 -18.80
CA ARG A 75 8.91 -13.44 -19.35
C ARG A 75 8.02 -12.89 -20.45
N SER A 76 8.57 -12.41 -21.58
CA SER A 76 7.90 -12.17 -22.89
C SER A 76 6.56 -11.38 -22.92
N ASN A 77 6.05 -10.92 -21.78
CA ASN A 77 4.78 -10.28 -21.54
C ASN A 77 5.06 -9.15 -20.56
N HIS A 78 5.86 -8.17 -20.98
CA HIS A 78 5.83 -6.87 -20.32
C HIS A 78 4.40 -6.35 -20.46
N THR A 79 3.60 -6.57 -19.41
CA THR A 79 2.21 -6.20 -19.44
C THR A 79 2.15 -4.72 -19.14
N VAL A 80 1.40 -3.98 -19.96
CA VAL A 80 1.07 -2.57 -19.70
C VAL A 80 0.51 -2.39 -18.28
N LEU A 81 -0.14 -3.43 -17.73
CA LEU A 81 -0.60 -3.47 -16.34
C LEU A 81 0.55 -3.41 -15.32
N GLY A 82 1.66 -4.11 -15.57
CA GLY A 82 2.86 -4.04 -14.71
C GLY A 82 3.48 -2.65 -14.71
N GLU A 83 3.56 -1.98 -15.86
CA GLU A 83 4.02 -0.59 -15.95
C GLU A 83 3.10 0.36 -15.18
N TYR A 84 1.79 0.21 -15.33
CA TYR A 84 0.82 1.04 -14.60
C TYR A 84 0.85 0.78 -13.09
N LEU A 85 1.06 -0.47 -12.65
CA LEU A 85 1.27 -0.78 -11.24
C LEU A 85 2.57 -0.15 -10.72
N ASP A 86 3.67 -0.24 -11.47
CA ASP A 86 4.94 0.40 -11.10
C ASP A 86 4.79 1.91 -10.92
N TRP A 87 4.15 2.54 -11.90
CA TRP A 87 3.88 3.97 -11.89
C TRP A 87 2.96 4.35 -10.73
N ALA A 88 1.86 3.62 -10.52
CA ALA A 88 0.88 3.92 -9.49
C ALA A 88 1.46 3.80 -8.07
N LEU A 89 2.26 2.75 -7.82
CA LEU A 89 2.93 2.56 -6.54
C LEU A 89 4.00 3.61 -6.29
N GLY A 90 4.77 4.00 -7.33
CA GLY A 90 5.68 5.13 -7.27
C GLY A 90 4.97 6.46 -7.00
N TYR A 91 3.80 6.67 -7.60
CA TYR A 91 3.01 7.88 -7.40
C TYR A 91 2.48 7.95 -5.95
N ILE A 92 1.95 6.86 -5.39
CA ILE A 92 1.52 6.79 -3.98
C ILE A 92 2.69 7.14 -3.06
N PHE A 93 3.89 6.60 -3.32
CA PHE A 93 5.10 6.92 -2.56
C PHE A 93 5.38 8.43 -2.55
N HIS A 94 5.32 9.10 -3.70
CA HIS A 94 5.55 10.54 -3.78
C HIS A 94 4.46 11.39 -3.13
N GLU A 95 3.19 11.01 -3.25
CA GLU A 95 2.11 11.70 -2.54
C GLU A 95 2.27 11.54 -1.02
N CYS A 96 2.68 10.37 -0.53
CA CYS A 96 2.95 10.17 0.89
C CYS A 96 4.14 10.99 1.39
N ILE A 97 5.16 11.24 0.57
CA ILE A 97 6.24 12.19 0.91
C ILE A 97 5.67 13.59 1.11
N LYS A 98 4.82 14.07 0.18
CA LYS A 98 4.18 15.39 0.31
C LYS A 98 3.34 15.47 1.58
N LEU A 99 2.50 14.47 1.81
CA LEU A 99 1.68 14.37 3.02
C LEU A 99 2.52 14.39 4.31
N LYS A 100 3.70 13.77 4.30
CA LYS A 100 4.64 13.85 5.43
C LYS A 100 5.09 15.29 5.69
N GLU A 101 5.54 15.97 4.65
CA GLU A 101 6.01 17.35 4.76
C GLU A 101 4.87 18.28 5.20
N ASP A 102 3.68 18.12 4.64
CA ASP A 102 2.51 18.92 5.00
C ASP A 102 2.04 18.65 6.45
N ALA A 103 2.07 17.40 6.89
CA ALA A 103 1.83 17.03 8.29
C ALA A 103 2.88 17.64 9.24
N TYR A 104 4.15 17.68 8.82
CA TYR A 104 5.20 18.37 9.59
C TYR A 104 4.91 19.87 9.72
N GLN A 105 4.49 20.52 8.63
CA GLN A 105 4.12 21.94 8.63
C GLN A 105 2.94 22.21 9.57
N GLN A 106 1.89 21.39 9.52
CA GLN A 106 0.75 21.50 10.43
C GLN A 106 1.16 21.32 11.90
N MET A 107 1.99 20.33 12.19
CA MET A 107 2.44 20.03 13.56
C MET A 107 3.33 21.14 14.14
N ASN A 108 4.22 21.72 13.35
CA ASN A 108 5.26 22.63 13.86
C ASN A 108 4.98 24.11 13.60
N TYR A 109 4.48 24.47 12.42
CA TYR A 109 4.33 25.88 12.03
C TYR A 109 2.99 26.47 12.49
N LYS A 110 1.88 25.74 12.35
CA LYS A 110 0.55 26.23 12.75
C LYS A 110 0.49 26.67 14.23
N PRO A 111 1.03 25.91 15.21
CA PRO A 111 1.02 26.36 16.60
C PRO A 111 1.89 27.61 16.84
N ARG A 112 3.05 27.69 16.18
CA ARG A 112 3.97 28.83 16.28
C ARG A 112 3.32 30.10 15.73
N PHE A 113 2.66 30.03 14.57
CA PHE A 113 1.93 31.18 14.02
C PHE A 113 0.80 31.65 14.94
N ARG A 114 0.03 30.71 15.52
CA ARG A 114 -1.01 31.05 16.51
C ARG A 114 -0.44 31.72 17.76
N GLN A 115 0.77 31.38 18.18
CA GLN A 115 1.45 32.05 19.30
C GLN A 115 1.89 33.46 18.91
N LEU A 116 2.43 33.64 17.70
CA LEU A 116 2.83 34.96 17.19
C LEU A 116 1.64 35.91 17.09
N GLN A 117 0.50 35.47 16.53
CA GLN A 117 -0.71 36.29 16.43
C GLN A 117 -1.30 36.71 17.79
N LYS A 118 -1.06 35.93 18.85
CA LYS A 118 -1.51 36.27 20.22
C LYS A 118 -0.64 37.34 20.90
N ASN A 119 0.47 37.73 20.28
CA ASN A 119 1.34 38.76 20.84
C ASN A 119 0.70 40.15 20.67
N SER A 120 0.23 40.72 21.78
CA SER A 120 -0.43 42.03 21.83
C SER A 120 0.50 43.22 21.55
N ARG A 121 1.80 42.98 21.34
CA ARG A 121 2.80 44.02 21.02
C ARG A 121 3.10 44.17 19.53
N LEU A 122 2.42 43.42 18.65
CA LEU A 122 2.62 43.53 17.21
C LEU A 122 2.08 44.86 16.67
N SER A 123 2.85 45.50 15.77
CA SER A 123 2.38 46.65 15.01
C SER A 123 1.23 46.24 14.06
N PRO A 124 0.41 47.19 13.56
CA PRO A 124 -0.60 46.91 12.55
C PRO A 124 -0.04 46.24 11.29
N GLU A 125 1.15 46.67 10.84
CA GLU A 125 1.86 46.10 9.70
C GLU A 125 2.28 44.65 9.96
N ASP A 126 2.83 44.35 11.14
CA ASP A 126 3.20 42.98 11.52
C ASP A 126 1.96 42.06 11.60
N GLN A 127 0.83 42.58 12.09
CA GLN A 127 -0.43 41.82 12.14
C GLN A 127 -0.97 41.52 10.74
N TYR A 128 -0.86 42.46 9.81
CA TYR A 128 -1.26 42.27 8.42
C TYR A 128 -0.41 41.18 7.74
N ILE A 129 0.92 41.29 7.84
CA ILE A 129 1.86 40.28 7.30
C ILE A 129 1.60 38.90 7.93
N ALA A 130 1.39 38.85 9.25
CA ALA A 130 1.10 37.58 9.93
C ALA A 130 -0.21 36.93 9.45
N THR A 131 -1.21 37.73 9.06
CA THR A 131 -2.47 37.25 8.49
C THR A 131 -2.26 36.68 7.09
N GLU A 132 -1.53 37.39 6.23
CA GLU A 132 -1.21 36.92 4.88
C GLU A 132 -0.39 35.62 4.91
N LEU A 133 0.64 35.55 5.75
CA LEU A 133 1.46 34.34 5.89
C LEU A 133 0.69 33.16 6.49
N TYR A 134 -0.28 33.42 7.37
CA TYR A 134 -1.13 32.35 7.92
C TYR A 134 -2.01 31.71 6.84
N SER A 135 -2.45 32.48 5.84
CA SER A 135 -3.22 31.93 4.71
C SER A 135 -2.47 30.82 3.94
N VAL A 136 -1.13 30.86 3.91
CA VAL A 136 -0.31 29.80 3.32
C VAL A 136 -0.46 28.47 4.07
N ILE A 137 -0.59 28.52 5.40
CA ILE A 137 -0.81 27.32 6.24
C ILE A 137 -2.22 26.75 6.03
N GLU A 138 -3.20 27.61 5.74
CA GLU A 138 -4.55 27.15 5.38
C GLU A 138 -4.56 26.45 4.01
N GLN A 139 -3.82 26.98 3.03
CA GLN A 139 -3.62 26.32 1.73
C GLN A 139 -2.96 24.94 1.86
N THR A 140 -2.02 24.75 2.81
CA THR A 140 -1.47 23.43 3.11
C THR A 140 -2.55 22.43 3.52
N SER A 141 -3.55 22.86 4.30
CA SER A 141 -4.64 21.98 4.74
C SER A 141 -5.57 21.57 3.59
N GLU A 142 -5.86 22.49 2.67
CA GLU A 142 -6.60 22.18 1.43
C GLU A 142 -5.81 21.26 0.50
N SER A 143 -4.48 21.43 0.46
CA SER A 143 -3.60 20.51 -0.25
C SER A 143 -3.78 19.10 0.30
N ILE A 144 -3.57 18.90 1.60
CA ILE A 144 -3.62 17.59 2.26
C ILE A 144 -4.88 16.81 1.87
N ALA A 145 -6.05 17.46 1.92
CA ALA A 145 -7.31 16.84 1.55
C ALA A 145 -7.29 16.31 0.10
N ARG A 146 -6.73 17.08 -0.84
CA ARG A 146 -6.57 16.64 -2.23
C ARG A 146 -5.57 15.51 -2.37
N GLU A 147 -4.42 15.56 -1.70
CA GLU A 147 -3.44 14.47 -1.72
C GLU A 147 -4.03 13.16 -1.16
N VAL A 148 -4.76 13.21 -0.04
CA VAL A 148 -5.46 12.05 0.53
C VAL A 148 -6.42 11.42 -0.49
N GLN A 149 -7.24 12.25 -1.17
CA GLN A 149 -8.16 11.76 -2.19
C GLN A 149 -7.43 11.17 -3.40
N ARG A 150 -6.30 11.75 -3.82
CA ARG A 150 -5.45 11.18 -4.88
C ARG A 150 -4.89 9.81 -4.48
N VAL A 151 -4.38 9.66 -3.27
CA VAL A 151 -3.87 8.36 -2.79
C VAL A 151 -4.99 7.32 -2.78
N ARG A 152 -6.18 7.65 -2.24
CA ARG A 152 -7.35 6.75 -2.24
C ARG A 152 -7.76 6.33 -3.64
N PHE A 153 -7.82 7.29 -4.57
CA PHE A 153 -8.12 7.02 -5.98
C PHE A 153 -7.13 6.03 -6.58
N ILE A 154 -5.82 6.24 -6.39
CA ILE A 154 -4.80 5.37 -6.95
C ILE A 154 -4.81 3.99 -6.29
N LEU A 155 -4.99 3.91 -4.96
CA LEU A 155 -5.14 2.64 -4.25
C LEU A 155 -6.32 1.82 -4.79
N PHE A 156 -7.45 2.46 -5.08
CA PHE A 156 -8.59 1.79 -5.71
C PHE A 156 -8.23 1.22 -7.09
N HIS A 157 -7.52 1.99 -7.92
CA HIS A 157 -7.09 1.53 -9.23
C HIS A 157 -6.02 0.43 -9.15
N CYS A 158 -5.10 0.48 -8.18
CA CYS A 158 -4.17 -0.61 -7.92
C CYS A 158 -4.89 -1.93 -7.65
N LYS A 159 -5.96 -1.93 -6.84
CA LYS A 159 -6.76 -3.14 -6.58
C LYS A 159 -7.29 -3.73 -7.88
N ARG A 160 -7.87 -2.91 -8.76
CA ARG A 160 -8.36 -3.36 -10.07
C ARG A 160 -7.25 -3.89 -10.97
N MET A 161 -6.08 -3.24 -10.97
CA MET A 161 -4.93 -3.71 -11.73
C MET A 161 -4.38 -5.04 -11.18
N PHE A 162 -4.35 -5.23 -9.86
CA PHE A 162 -3.97 -6.50 -9.25
C PHE A 162 -4.91 -7.65 -9.65
N ILE A 163 -6.22 -7.40 -9.71
CA ILE A 163 -7.20 -8.40 -10.20
C ILE A 163 -6.84 -8.86 -11.61
N LEU A 164 -6.41 -7.94 -12.48
CA LEU A 164 -6.04 -8.27 -13.87
C LEU A 164 -4.63 -8.86 -14.00
N TYR A 165 -3.71 -8.50 -13.10
CA TYR A 165 -2.30 -8.89 -13.18
C TYR A 165 -2.00 -10.24 -12.53
N LEU A 166 -2.57 -10.49 -11.33
CA LEU A 166 -2.25 -11.68 -10.54
C LEU A 166 -2.63 -13.03 -11.18
N PRO A 167 -3.63 -13.15 -12.09
CA PRO A 167 -3.93 -14.42 -12.78
C PRO A 167 -2.73 -14.95 -13.58
N LEU A 168 -1.82 -14.08 -14.03
CA LEU A 168 -0.57 -14.47 -14.71
C LEU A 168 0.38 -15.27 -13.80
N HIS A 169 0.10 -15.27 -12.49
CA HIS A 169 0.87 -15.91 -11.44
C HIS A 169 0.03 -16.88 -10.60
N ALA A 170 -1.06 -17.42 -11.15
CA ALA A 170 -1.99 -18.29 -10.41
C ALA A 170 -1.35 -19.60 -9.89
N ASP A 171 -0.22 -20.02 -10.47
CA ASP A 171 0.57 -21.18 -10.03
C ASP A 171 1.62 -20.85 -8.95
N ASN A 172 1.75 -19.58 -8.57
CA ASN A 172 2.72 -19.16 -7.55
C ASN A 172 2.27 -19.62 -6.16
N SER A 173 2.98 -20.62 -5.61
CA SER A 173 2.64 -21.21 -4.32
C SER A 173 2.82 -20.25 -3.13
N LEU A 174 3.78 -19.33 -3.20
CA LEU A 174 3.98 -18.28 -2.21
C LEU A 174 2.81 -17.29 -2.19
N LEU A 175 2.30 -16.93 -3.36
CA LEU A 175 1.11 -16.08 -3.50
C LEU A 175 -0.12 -16.79 -2.93
N ALA A 176 -0.35 -18.05 -3.30
CA ALA A 176 -1.47 -18.86 -2.79
C ALA A 176 -1.42 -18.98 -1.26
N ARG A 177 -0.24 -19.27 -0.69
CA ARG A 177 -0.01 -19.31 0.76
C ARG A 177 -0.33 -17.96 1.41
N TYR A 178 0.07 -16.85 0.81
CA TYR A 178 -0.23 -15.52 1.35
C TYR A 178 -1.74 -15.25 1.38
N LEU A 179 -2.44 -15.50 0.26
CA LEU A 179 -3.89 -15.33 0.14
C LEU A 179 -4.66 -16.20 1.15
N TYR A 180 -4.23 -17.45 1.34
CA TYR A 180 -4.78 -18.35 2.36
C TYR A 180 -4.56 -17.83 3.78
N ALA A 181 -3.31 -17.54 4.14
CA ALA A 181 -2.94 -17.22 5.53
C ALA A 181 -3.39 -15.81 5.96
N ASN A 182 -3.58 -14.89 5.01
CA ASN A 182 -3.91 -13.49 5.27
C ASN A 182 -5.26 -13.09 4.64
N SER A 183 -6.16 -14.05 4.44
CA SER A 183 -7.46 -13.86 3.78
C SER A 183 -8.24 -12.68 4.37
N ASN A 184 -8.25 -12.52 5.69
CA ASN A 184 -8.93 -11.40 6.36
C ASN A 184 -8.39 -10.02 5.94
N VAL A 185 -7.06 -9.88 5.83
CA VAL A 185 -6.42 -8.63 5.41
C VAL A 185 -6.72 -8.36 3.94
N VAL A 186 -6.59 -9.38 3.10
CA VAL A 186 -6.88 -9.27 1.66
C VAL A 186 -8.36 -8.93 1.44
N GLN A 187 -9.28 -9.57 2.14
CA GLN A 187 -10.71 -9.30 2.07
C GLN A 187 -11.06 -7.89 2.54
N SER A 188 -10.39 -7.38 3.58
CA SER A 188 -10.57 -6.00 4.04
C SER A 188 -10.07 -4.99 2.99
N VAL A 189 -8.88 -5.20 2.44
CA VAL A 189 -8.29 -4.31 1.43
C VAL A 189 -9.09 -4.33 0.14
N PHE A 190 -9.47 -5.51 -0.34
CA PHE A 190 -10.27 -5.72 -1.55
C PHE A 190 -11.77 -5.74 -1.26
N LYS A 191 -12.25 -5.07 -0.20
CA LYS A 191 -13.69 -5.02 0.11
C LYS A 191 -14.48 -4.57 -1.12
N GLY A 192 -15.50 -5.34 -1.50
CA GLY A 192 -16.31 -5.13 -2.70
C GLY A 192 -15.70 -5.64 -4.02
N LEU A 193 -14.42 -6.03 -4.01
CA LEU A 193 -13.66 -6.58 -5.15
C LEU A 193 -13.03 -7.96 -4.83
N TYR A 194 -13.25 -8.48 -3.62
CA TYR A 194 -12.58 -9.70 -3.14
C TYR A 194 -13.00 -10.93 -3.96
N ASN A 195 -14.29 -11.05 -4.27
CA ASN A 195 -14.78 -12.15 -5.11
C ASN A 195 -14.17 -12.04 -6.51
N ASP A 196 -14.20 -10.86 -7.13
CA ASP A 196 -13.56 -10.62 -8.44
C ASP A 196 -12.08 -11.00 -8.45
N LEU A 197 -11.34 -10.66 -7.37
CA LEU A 197 -9.94 -11.07 -7.21
C LEU A 197 -9.79 -12.59 -7.20
N MET A 198 -10.57 -13.26 -6.35
CA MET A 198 -10.47 -14.71 -6.14
C MET A 198 -10.94 -15.49 -7.38
N GLU A 199 -12.03 -15.08 -8.02
CA GLU A 199 -12.55 -15.67 -9.25
C GLU A 199 -11.61 -15.41 -10.44
N SER A 200 -10.94 -14.25 -10.49
CA SER A 200 -9.96 -13.99 -11.55
C SER A 200 -8.71 -14.85 -11.43
N LEU A 201 -8.22 -15.09 -10.19
CA LEU A 201 -7.09 -15.97 -9.91
C LEU A 201 -7.43 -17.46 -10.06
N TYR A 202 -8.62 -17.86 -9.61
CA TYR A 202 -9.04 -19.26 -9.48
C TYR A 202 -10.48 -19.45 -9.99
N PRO A 203 -10.72 -19.36 -11.32
CA PRO A 203 -12.07 -19.27 -11.90
C PRO A 203 -12.92 -20.54 -11.76
N GLN A 204 -12.30 -21.70 -11.56
CA GLN A 204 -13.01 -22.97 -11.43
C GLN A 204 -13.34 -23.29 -9.97
N SER A 205 -12.36 -23.14 -9.07
CA SER A 205 -12.48 -23.46 -7.65
C SER A 205 -11.27 -22.92 -6.88
N LEU A 206 -11.48 -22.57 -5.62
CA LEU A 206 -10.41 -22.22 -4.67
C LEU A 206 -9.55 -23.42 -4.27
N GLU A 207 -9.91 -24.64 -4.67
CA GLU A 207 -9.11 -25.85 -4.41
C GLU A 207 -7.66 -25.69 -4.85
N LYS A 208 -7.42 -25.10 -6.03
CA LYS A 208 -6.06 -24.84 -6.51
C LYS A 208 -5.27 -23.96 -5.53
N MET A 209 -5.89 -22.92 -4.98
CA MET A 209 -5.25 -22.06 -3.97
C MET A 209 -4.89 -22.84 -2.72
N PHE A 210 -5.82 -23.63 -2.18
CA PHE A 210 -5.58 -24.40 -0.96
C PHE A 210 -4.51 -25.48 -1.15
N PHE A 211 -4.47 -26.10 -2.33
CA PHE A 211 -3.46 -27.09 -2.69
C PHE A 211 -2.06 -26.46 -2.70
N LEU A 212 -1.89 -25.38 -3.46
CA LEU A 212 -0.61 -24.66 -3.56
C LEU A 212 -0.18 -24.07 -2.22
N ALA A 213 -1.13 -23.57 -1.43
CA ALA A 213 -0.85 -23.05 -0.09
C ALA A 213 -0.36 -24.17 0.85
N ALA A 214 -0.97 -25.36 0.81
CA ALA A 214 -0.55 -26.50 1.61
C ALA A 214 0.87 -26.96 1.26
N GLU A 215 1.18 -27.10 -0.03
CA GLU A 215 2.53 -27.45 -0.49
C GLU A 215 3.58 -26.44 0.00
N SER A 216 3.31 -25.14 -0.20
CA SER A 216 4.21 -24.07 0.27
C SER A 216 4.37 -24.04 1.80
N LEU A 217 3.35 -24.46 2.56
CA LEU A 217 3.43 -24.57 4.02
C LEU A 217 4.28 -25.77 4.45
N GLU A 218 4.13 -26.93 3.79
CA GLU A 218 4.93 -28.14 4.04
C GLU A 218 6.41 -27.93 3.74
N GLU A 219 6.72 -27.32 2.60
CA GLU A 219 8.10 -26.95 2.24
C GLU A 219 8.72 -26.02 3.29
N GLY A 220 7.90 -25.17 3.93
CA GLY A 220 8.31 -24.30 5.00
C GLY A 220 8.31 -24.93 6.40
N GLY A 221 7.96 -26.21 6.55
CA GLY A 221 7.89 -26.93 7.82
C GLY A 221 6.62 -26.69 8.66
N TRP A 222 5.61 -26.03 8.11
CA TRP A 222 4.35 -25.68 8.81
C TRP A 222 3.28 -26.77 8.61
N TYR A 223 3.56 -27.99 9.06
CA TYR A 223 2.75 -29.17 8.76
C TYR A 223 1.30 -29.08 9.28
N SER A 224 1.07 -28.47 10.45
CA SER A 224 -0.27 -28.32 11.02
C SER A 224 -1.14 -27.35 10.21
N GLU A 225 -0.57 -26.25 9.74
CA GLU A 225 -1.21 -25.28 8.84
C GLU A 225 -1.48 -25.90 7.48
N ALA A 226 -0.53 -26.65 6.94
CA ALA A 226 -0.70 -27.34 5.66
C ALA A 226 -1.86 -28.35 5.72
N GLN A 227 -1.95 -29.14 6.78
CA GLN A 227 -3.07 -30.06 6.95
C GLN A 227 -4.41 -29.32 7.00
N ARG A 228 -4.49 -28.17 7.68
CA ARG A 228 -5.69 -27.33 7.69
C ARG A 228 -6.05 -26.85 6.28
N ALA A 229 -5.06 -26.40 5.49
CA ALA A 229 -5.30 -26.03 4.09
C ALA A 229 -5.82 -27.23 3.27
N ARG A 230 -5.23 -28.43 3.45
CA ARG A 230 -5.69 -29.66 2.76
C ARG A 230 -7.12 -30.06 3.12
N THR A 231 -7.57 -29.85 4.36
CA THR A 231 -8.97 -30.14 4.73
C THR A 231 -10.00 -29.28 3.99
N LEU A 232 -9.60 -28.10 3.50
CA LEU A 232 -10.46 -27.22 2.70
C LEU A 232 -10.55 -27.64 1.22
N LEU A 233 -9.69 -28.55 0.74
CA LEU A 233 -9.79 -29.16 -0.59
C LEU A 233 -10.97 -30.13 -0.68
N HIS A 234 -11.24 -30.80 0.43
CA HIS A 234 -12.29 -31.81 0.54
C HIS A 234 -13.12 -31.47 1.78
N PRO A 235 -13.94 -30.39 1.73
CA PRO A 235 -14.88 -30.15 2.81
C PRO A 235 -15.75 -31.40 2.89
N SER A 236 -15.53 -32.21 3.92
CA SER A 236 -16.24 -33.47 4.07
C SER A 236 -17.72 -33.16 3.98
N SER A 237 -18.41 -33.76 3.00
CA SER A 237 -19.85 -33.61 2.83
C SER A 237 -20.52 -33.93 4.16
N LYS A 238 -21.00 -32.90 4.86
CA LYS A 238 -21.89 -33.01 6.01
C LYS A 238 -23.27 -32.57 5.56
#